data_AF-A0A2G5EVF3-F1
#
_entry.id   AF-A0A2G5EVF3-F1
#
_cell.length_a   1.000
_cell.length_b   1.000
_cell.length_c   1.000
_cell.angle_alpha   90.00
_cell.angle_beta   90.00
_cell.angle_gamma   90.00
#
_symmetry.space_group_name_H-M   'P 1'
#
loop_
_entity.id
_entity.type
_entity.pdbx_description
1 polymer ?
#
loop_
_entity_poly.entity_id
_entity_poly.type
_entity_poly.pdbx_seq_one_letter_code
_entity_poly.pdbx_strand_id
1 'polypeptide(L)'
;MLKWTKWFGIGCKGDAAAAMAISLSTQEKLNETLEMFERRKLVLQEKISIENERFKGFTKFKNKKAAVECLKRKSFYESQLEQLEHLHSQIKDQIRAINGLT
;
A
#
# COMPACT_ATOMS: atom_id res chain seq x y z
N MET A 1 33.75 -48.21 19.17
CA MET A 1 32.65 -48.43 18.21
C MET A 1 31.85 -47.14 18.10
N LEU A 2 32.02 -46.40 17.00
CA LEU A 2 31.41 -45.08 16.77
C LEU A 2 30.18 -45.24 15.88
N LYS A 3 28.97 -45.03 16.43
CA LYS A 3 27.72 -44.89 15.66
C LYS A 3 26.91 -43.70 16.16
N TRP A 4 27.48 -42.50 16.06
CA TRP A 4 26.81 -41.23 16.39
C TRP A 4 26.44 -40.41 15.15
N THR A 5 26.77 -40.88 13.95
CA THR A 5 26.59 -40.13 12.69
C THR A 5 25.19 -40.23 12.07
N LYS A 6 24.22 -40.92 12.70
CA LYS A 6 22.89 -41.14 12.10
C LYS A 6 21.81 -40.16 12.55
N TRP A 7 22.11 -39.22 13.46
CA TRP A 7 21.13 -38.25 13.98
C TRP A 7 21.28 -36.83 13.45
N PHE A 8 22.30 -36.56 12.63
CA PHE A 8 22.57 -35.22 12.08
C PHE A 8 22.08 -34.99 10.65
N GLY A 9 21.38 -35.96 10.04
CA GLY A 9 21.02 -35.88 8.62
C GLY A 9 19.61 -36.38 8.34
N ILE A 10 18.61 -35.52 8.57
CA ILE A 10 17.27 -35.45 7.95
C ILE A 10 16.54 -34.33 8.74
N GLY A 11 16.51 -33.11 8.21
CA GLY A 11 15.80 -32.00 8.86
C GLY A 11 15.40 -30.89 7.88
N CYS A 12 16.24 -30.60 6.89
CA CYS A 12 16.09 -29.38 6.11
C CYS A 12 14.95 -29.34 5.07
N LYS A 13 14.25 -30.44 4.77
CA LYS A 13 13.19 -30.46 3.73
C LYS A 13 11.81 -30.02 4.24
N GLY A 14 11.49 -30.24 5.51
CA GLY A 14 10.20 -29.87 6.10
C GLY A 14 10.09 -28.38 6.39
N ASP A 15 11.17 -27.78 6.90
CA ASP A 15 11.19 -26.37 7.29
C ASP A 15 11.16 -25.41 6.10
N ALA A 16 11.74 -25.82 4.95
CA ALA A 16 11.71 -25.03 3.72
C ALA A 16 10.31 -24.94 3.10
N ALA A 17 9.54 -26.03 3.11
CA ALA A 17 8.17 -26.03 2.60
C ALA A 17 7.22 -25.20 3.48
N ALA A 18 7.39 -25.26 4.79
CA ALA A 18 6.64 -24.42 5.73
C ALA A 18 6.99 -22.93 5.56
N ALA A 19 8.28 -22.61 5.37
CA ALA A 19 8.72 -21.24 5.10
C ALA A 19 8.15 -20.68 3.79
N MET A 20 8.09 -21.49 2.72
CA MET A 20 7.45 -21.09 1.45
C MET A 20 5.94 -20.85 1.61
N ALA A 21 5.23 -21.71 2.36
CA ALA A 21 3.80 -21.52 2.61
C ALA A 21 3.52 -20.23 3.40
N ILE A 22 4.35 -19.92 4.41
CA ILE A 22 4.26 -18.66 5.17
C ILE A 22 4.54 -17.46 4.27
N SER A 23 5.55 -17.56 3.40
CA SER A 23 5.90 -16.53 2.40
C SER A 23 4.74 -16.21 1.47
N LEU A 24 4.12 -17.25 0.89
CA LEU A 24 2.95 -17.11 0.01
C LEU A 24 1.76 -16.47 0.74
N SER A 25 1.46 -16.93 1.95
CA SER A 25 0.36 -16.35 2.75
C SER A 25 0.62 -14.88 3.14
N THR A 26 1.88 -14.48 3.28
CA THR A 26 2.27 -13.10 3.57
C THR A 26 2.10 -12.24 2.32
N GLN A 27 2.51 -12.76 1.16
CA GLN A 27 2.35 -12.09 -0.13
C GLN A 27 0.87 -11.84 -0.49
N GLU A 28 -0.01 -12.80 -0.23
CA GLU A 28 -1.46 -12.66 -0.43
C GLU A 28 -2.03 -11.49 0.39
N LYS A 29 -1.69 -11.42 1.69
CA LYS A 29 -2.13 -10.32 2.57
C LYS A 29 -1.61 -8.95 2.11
N LEU A 30 -0.36 -8.89 1.63
CA LEU A 30 0.20 -7.65 1.07
C LEU A 30 -0.54 -7.23 -0.21
N ASN A 31 -0.90 -8.19 -1.07
CA ASN A 31 -1.69 -7.93 -2.28
C ASN A 31 -3.10 -7.42 -1.96
N GLU A 32 -3.81 -8.01 -0.99
CA GLU A 32 -5.11 -7.50 -0.52
C GLU A 32 -4.99 -6.06 0.01
N THR A 33 -3.91 -5.77 0.74
CA THR A 33 -3.63 -4.43 1.25
C THR A 33 -3.37 -3.42 0.12
N LEU A 34 -2.67 -3.83 -0.94
CA LEU A 34 -2.47 -3.01 -2.14
C LEU A 34 -3.80 -2.67 -2.82
N GLU A 35 -4.68 -3.65 -3.02
CA GLU A 35 -5.98 -3.44 -3.64
C GLU A 35 -6.85 -2.48 -2.81
N MET A 36 -6.80 -2.57 -1.48
CA MET A 36 -7.46 -1.61 -0.59
C MET A 36 -6.88 -0.19 -0.75
N PHE A 37 -5.57 -0.04 -0.89
CA PHE A 37 -4.95 1.27 -1.10
C PHE A 37 -5.28 1.86 -2.47
N GLU A 38 -5.34 1.06 -3.53
CA GLU A 38 -5.76 1.51 -4.85
C GLU A 38 -7.21 2.02 -4.83
N ARG A 39 -8.14 1.28 -4.19
CA ARG A 39 -9.52 1.74 -3.98
C ARG A 39 -9.57 3.07 -3.23
N ARG A 40 -8.77 3.24 -2.17
CA ARG A 40 -8.72 4.50 -1.40
C ARG A 40 -8.16 5.66 -2.23
N LYS A 41 -7.13 5.43 -3.05
CA LYS A 41 -6.55 6.45 -3.93
C LYS A 41 -7.58 6.97 -4.94
N LEU A 42 -8.35 6.07 -5.56
CA LEU A 42 -9.41 6.47 -6.51
C LEU A 42 -10.45 7.39 -5.85
N VAL A 43 -10.91 7.05 -4.65
CA VAL A 43 -11.86 7.88 -3.91
C VAL A 43 -11.26 9.25 -3.55
N LEU A 44 -9.98 9.31 -3.18
CA LEU A 44 -9.32 10.59 -2.91
C LEU A 44 -9.15 11.45 -4.17
N GLN A 45 -8.79 10.85 -5.30
CA GLN A 45 -8.69 11.54 -6.59
C GLN A 45 -10.04 12.11 -7.03
N GLU A 46 -11.13 11.36 -6.84
CA GLU A 46 -12.48 11.83 -7.09
C GLU A 46 -12.83 13.02 -6.18
N LYS A 47 -12.54 12.93 -4.88
CA LYS A 47 -12.75 14.04 -3.93
C LYS A 47 -11.97 15.30 -4.30
N ILE A 48 -10.72 15.16 -4.72
CA ILE A 48 -9.89 16.28 -5.21
C ILE A 48 -10.54 16.92 -6.44
N SER A 49 -11.05 16.11 -7.37
CA SER A 49 -11.74 16.58 -8.57
C SER A 49 -13.03 17.34 -8.24
N ILE A 50 -13.81 16.84 -7.28
CA ILE A 50 -15.02 17.51 -6.78
C ILE A 50 -14.69 18.87 -6.15
N GLU A 51 -13.65 18.95 -5.30
CA GLU A 51 -13.25 20.22 -4.69
C GLU A 51 -12.70 21.21 -5.72
N ASN A 52 -12.05 20.74 -6.78
CA ASN A 52 -11.65 21.60 -7.91
C ASN A 52 -12.85 22.22 -8.63
N GLU A 53 -13.90 21.44 -8.91
CA GLU A 53 -15.12 21.96 -9.55
C GLU A 53 -15.89 22.91 -8.63
N ARG A 54 -15.98 22.60 -7.33
CA ARG A 54 -16.54 23.51 -6.32
C ARG A 54 -15.79 24.83 -6.25
N PHE A 55 -14.46 24.78 -6.25
CA PHE A 55 -13.61 25.98 -6.28
C PHE A 55 -13.93 26.85 -7.50
N LYS A 56 -14.01 26.26 -8.70
CA LYS A 56 -14.39 26.98 -9.93
C LYS A 56 -15.79 27.60 -9.82
N GLY A 57 -16.73 26.93 -9.14
CA GLY A 57 -18.04 27.49 -8.83
C GLY A 57 -17.96 28.73 -7.95
N PHE A 58 -17.27 28.65 -6.81
CA PHE A 58 -17.16 29.75 -5.86
C PHE A 58 -16.38 30.96 -6.39
N THR A 59 -15.38 30.75 -7.26
CA THR A 59 -14.66 31.86 -7.91
C THR A 59 -15.55 32.62 -8.89
N LYS A 60 -16.43 31.94 -9.63
CA LYS A 60 -17.44 32.57 -10.50
C LYS A 60 -18.42 33.45 -9.72
N PHE A 61 -18.89 32.98 -8.57
CA PHE A 61 -19.78 33.74 -7.68
C PHE A 61 -19.03 34.74 -6.77
N LYS A 62 -17.72 34.94 -6.97
CA LYS A 62 -16.83 35.81 -6.17
C LYS A 62 -16.86 35.52 -4.66
N ASN A 63 -17.24 34.30 -4.25
CA ASN A 63 -17.25 33.89 -2.86
C ASN A 63 -15.85 33.42 -2.42
N LYS A 64 -15.02 34.38 -2.03
CA LYS A 64 -13.62 34.15 -1.65
C LYS A 64 -13.46 33.21 -0.45
N LYS A 65 -14.36 33.28 0.54
CA LYS A 65 -14.26 32.47 1.76
C LYS A 65 -14.46 30.98 1.44
N ALA A 66 -15.51 30.65 0.71
CA ALA A 66 -15.79 29.27 0.30
C ALA A 66 -14.71 28.72 -0.64
N ALA A 67 -14.18 29.56 -1.55
CA ALA A 67 -13.08 29.17 -2.43
C ALA A 67 -11.81 28.78 -1.65
N VAL A 68 -11.43 29.56 -0.63
CA VAL A 68 -10.27 29.23 0.22
C VAL A 68 -10.50 27.94 0.98
N GLU A 69 -11.72 27.68 1.46
CA GLU A 69 -12.03 26.42 2.16
C GLU A 69 -11.93 25.20 1.24
N CYS A 70 -12.39 25.28 -0.01
CA CYS A 70 -12.18 24.24 -1.01
C CYS A 70 -10.70 23.94 -1.24
N LEU A 71 -9.85 24.98 -1.32
CA LEU A 71 -8.41 24.79 -1.46
C LEU A 71 -7.79 24.07 -0.26
N LYS A 72 -8.21 24.40 0.97
CA LYS A 72 -7.74 23.70 2.18
C LYS A 72 -8.14 22.22 2.20
N ARG A 73 -9.38 21.91 1.81
CA ARG A 73 -9.86 20.53 1.70
C ARG A 73 -9.11 19.77 0.63
N LYS A 74 -8.89 20.40 -0.52
CA LYS A 74 -8.09 19.84 -1.62
C LYS A 74 -6.66 19.50 -1.16
N SER A 75 -5.94 20.44 -0.55
CA SER A 75 -4.56 20.19 -0.09
C SER A 75 -4.48 19.08 0.96
N PHE A 76 -5.50 18.95 1.81
CA PHE A 76 -5.60 17.86 2.77
C PHE A 76 -5.74 16.49 2.07
N TYR A 77 -6.60 16.38 1.06
CA TYR A 77 -6.75 15.14 0.30
C TYR A 77 -5.50 14.81 -0.54
N GLU A 78 -4.83 15.81 -1.10
CA GLU A 78 -3.55 15.64 -1.82
C GLU A 78 -2.47 15.09 -0.88
N SER A 79 -2.36 15.61 0.34
CA SER A 79 -1.41 15.10 1.34
C SER A 79 -1.73 13.65 1.75
N GLN A 80 -3.01 13.30 1.90
CA GLN A 80 -3.40 11.91 2.15
C GLN A 80 -3.05 10.98 0.99
N LEU A 81 -3.21 11.47 -0.25
CA LEU A 81 -2.91 10.71 -1.45
C LEU A 81 -1.40 10.43 -1.55
N GLU A 82 -0.56 11.43 -1.29
CA GLU A 82 0.90 11.29 -1.25
C GLU A 82 1.35 10.27 -0.19
N GLN A 83 0.78 10.32 1.02
CA GLN A 83 1.06 9.34 2.07
C GLN A 83 0.66 7.91 1.64
N LEU A 84 -0.49 7.74 1.00
CA LEU A 84 -0.91 6.44 0.46
C LEU A 84 0.01 5.96 -0.68
N GLU A 85 0.55 6.87 -1.49
CA GLU A 85 1.51 6.53 -2.54
C GLU A 85 2.84 6.04 -1.98
N HIS A 86 3.35 6.70 -0.92
CA HIS A 86 4.54 6.27 -0.22
C HIS A 86 4.38 4.87 0.38
N LEU A 87 3.31 4.63 1.13
CA LEU A 87 3.02 3.32 1.74
C LEU A 87 2.87 2.22 0.68
N HIS A 88 2.22 2.54 -0.43
CA HIS A 88 2.05 1.62 -1.54
C HIS A 88 3.39 1.22 -2.20
N SER A 89 4.34 2.15 -2.32
CA SER A 89 5.70 1.83 -2.79
C SER A 89 6.42 0.90 -1.81
N GLN A 90 6.34 1.19 -0.51
CA GLN A 90 6.97 0.36 0.52
C GLN A 90 6.46 -1.09 0.50
N ILE A 91 5.15 -1.29 0.34
CA ILE A 91 4.57 -2.63 0.23
C ILE A 91 5.03 -3.34 -1.05
N LYS A 92 5.08 -2.63 -2.18
CA LYS A 92 5.61 -3.20 -3.43
C LYS A 92 7.06 -3.65 -3.28
N ASP A 93 7.88 -2.88 -2.57
CA ASP A 93 9.27 -3.25 -2.28
C ASP A 93 9.36 -4.47 -1.36
N GLN A 94 8.49 -4.58 -0.35
CA GLN A 94 8.38 -5.77 0.51
C GLN A 94 8.00 -7.02 -0.29
N ILE A 95 7.03 -6.92 -1.20
CA ILE A 95 6.64 -8.03 -2.08
C ILE A 95 7.81 -8.44 -2.98
N ARG A 96 8.55 -7.47 -3.55
CA ARG A 96 9.74 -7.76 -4.37
C ARG A 96 10.81 -8.52 -3.57
N ALA A 97 11.05 -8.10 -2.34
CA ALA A 97 12.01 -8.76 -1.44
C ALA A 97 11.58 -10.20 -1.10
N ILE A 98 10.28 -10.41 -0.82
CA ILE A 98 9.73 -11.75 -0.57
C ILE A 98 9.86 -12.66 -1.80
N ASN A 99 9.63 -12.11 -3.00
CA ASN A 99 9.75 -12.83 -4.26
C ASN A 99 11.21 -13.09 -4.70
N GLY A 100 12.21 -12.56 -3.98
CA GLY A 100 13.63 -12.72 -4.32
C GLY A 100 14.06 -12.03 -5.62
N LEU A 101 13.30 -11.03 -6.08
CA LEU A 101 13.58 -10.26 -7.31
C LEU A 101 14.56 -9.09 -7.05
N THR A 102 15.65 -9.35 -6.34
CA THR A 102 16.75 -8.40 -6.06
C THR A 102 18.04 -8.83 -6.71
#